data_AF-A0A9E1TSP2-F1
#
_entry.id   AF-A0A9E1TSP2-F1
#
_cell.length_a   1.000
_cell.length_b   1.000
_cell.length_c   1.000
_cell.angle_alpha   90.00
_cell.angle_beta   90.00
_cell.angle_gamma   90.00
#
_symmetry.space_group_name_H-M   'P 1'
#
loop_
_entity.id
_entity.type
_entity.pdbx_description
1 polymer ?
#
loop_
_entity_poly.entity_id
_entity_poly.type
_entity_poly.pdbx_seq_one_letter_code
_entity_poly.pdbx_strand_id
1 'polypeptide(L)'
;QRTVNWVAIEQYLRSVVPSEMPSIWSEMGGGAGQAALEVQAVAARSYALAEVRYGYAKTCDTIRCQVYSGRRSRRGSEGWDHETAATDAAVAATAGMVRLQDGVVSRTEFSASTGGHTITADFTGVPDAGDDVSINPVHRWTDEIDVERVGDAFGLGALYEIEVIDRDGFGDDGGRAVEVELRARDGNRFVVSGDRFRREFGLRSNWFSVGYGPPDAGTAFPDPQVDEYRVTSTFTVEDLARVTAAADHLEMTVPEFQRAGVWVVAFLLSLSSGERDPLEVPAQTGTERVTTAYMAADGDQQALEKVAAEYSLDGSQAQQVATTVLVFLVGLSKAAGR
;
A
#
# COMPACT_ATOMS: atom_id res chain seq x y z
N GLN A 1 39.29 11.46 -1.47
CA GLN A 1 39.92 11.32 -0.13
C GLN A 1 38.91 10.65 0.80
N ARG A 2 39.34 9.77 1.69
CA ARG A 2 38.47 9.07 2.66
C ARG A 2 38.96 9.36 4.07
N THR A 3 38.04 9.59 5.00
CA THR A 3 38.33 9.76 6.43
C THR A 3 37.74 8.56 7.16
N VAL A 4 38.51 7.94 8.06
CA VAL A 4 38.06 6.78 8.85
C VAL A 4 38.30 7.10 10.31
N ASN A 5 37.25 7.03 11.13
CA ASN A 5 37.38 7.11 12.57
C ASN A 5 37.61 5.71 13.16
N TRP A 6 38.77 5.51 13.79
CA TRP A 6 39.10 4.26 14.49
C TRP A 6 38.78 4.42 15.96
N VAL A 7 37.78 3.67 16.43
CA VAL A 7 37.21 3.83 17.77
C VAL A 7 36.86 2.46 18.35
N ALA A 8 36.95 2.34 19.68
CA ALA A 8 36.52 1.12 20.37
C ALA A 8 35.00 0.95 20.26
N ILE A 9 34.51 -0.29 20.17
CA ILE A 9 33.09 -0.58 19.91
C ILE A 9 32.15 0.09 20.92
N GLU A 10 32.49 0.07 22.22
CA GLU A 10 31.64 0.69 23.24
C GLU A 10 31.62 2.23 23.12
N GLN A 11 32.70 2.86 22.66
CA GLN A 11 32.73 4.30 22.39
C GLN A 11 31.96 4.66 21.11
N TYR A 12 31.99 3.79 20.11
CA TYR A 12 31.17 3.93 18.91
C TYR A 12 29.68 3.93 19.28
N LEU A 13 29.25 3.00 20.13
CA LEU A 13 27.85 2.85 20.54
C LEU A 13 27.31 4.03 21.35
N ARG A 14 28.15 4.75 22.10
CA ARG A 14 27.73 5.97 22.80
C ARG A 14 27.23 7.07 21.86
N SER A 15 27.67 7.06 20.61
CA SER A 15 27.17 7.95 19.56
C SER A 15 26.00 7.32 18.80
N VAL A 16 26.07 6.03 18.49
CA VAL A 16 25.03 5.34 17.69
C VAL A 16 23.71 5.23 18.43
N VAL A 17 23.71 4.72 19.67
CA VAL A 17 22.46 4.45 20.40
C VAL A 17 21.58 5.70 20.51
N PRO A 18 22.06 6.88 20.97
CA PRO A 18 21.22 8.08 21.01
C PRO A 18 20.89 8.66 19.63
N SER A 19 21.64 8.31 18.58
CA SER A 19 21.33 8.73 17.21
C SER A 19 20.22 7.90 16.56
N GLU A 20 20.04 6.64 16.99
CA GLU A 20 19.07 5.70 16.44
C GLU A 20 17.81 5.56 17.31
N MET A 21 17.95 5.66 18.63
CA MET A 21 16.85 5.57 19.59
C MET A 21 16.88 6.75 20.56
N PRO A 22 15.80 7.56 20.65
CA PRO A 22 15.78 8.74 21.52
C PRO A 22 16.04 8.39 22.98
N SER A 23 16.99 9.08 23.61
CA SER A 23 17.38 8.83 25.02
C SER A 23 16.20 8.97 26.00
N ILE A 24 15.21 9.80 25.67
CA ILE A 24 14.00 10.00 26.49
C ILE A 24 13.18 8.72 26.71
N TRP A 25 13.38 7.70 25.86
CA TRP A 25 12.75 6.39 26.04
C TRP A 25 13.12 5.76 27.39
N SER A 26 14.26 6.09 27.99
CA SER A 26 14.64 5.60 29.32
C SER A 26 13.60 5.92 30.39
N GLU A 27 12.89 7.04 30.27
CA GLU A 27 11.93 7.53 31.27
C GLU A 27 10.52 6.97 31.05
N MET A 28 10.24 6.42 29.85
CA MET A 28 8.94 5.87 29.49
C MET A 28 8.58 4.63 30.31
N GLY A 29 7.28 4.42 30.52
CA GLY A 29 6.78 3.27 31.29
C GLY A 29 7.26 3.27 32.75
N GLY A 30 7.53 4.45 33.34
CA GLY A 30 8.06 4.56 34.70
C GLY A 30 9.51 4.09 34.83
N GLY A 31 10.32 4.24 33.78
CA GLY A 31 11.72 3.78 33.74
C GLY A 31 11.93 2.45 33.01
N ALA A 32 10.85 1.73 32.67
CA ALA A 32 10.94 0.44 31.98
C ALA A 32 11.55 0.56 30.57
N GLY A 33 11.40 1.72 29.91
CA GLY A 33 11.93 1.94 28.57
C GLY A 33 13.47 1.97 28.50
N GLN A 34 14.19 1.99 29.64
CA GLN A 34 15.63 1.74 29.66
C GLN A 34 16.00 0.40 29.01
N ALA A 35 15.15 -0.63 29.13
CA ALA A 35 15.36 -1.91 28.48
C ALA A 35 15.36 -1.81 26.95
N ALA A 36 14.59 -0.88 26.36
CA ALA A 36 14.62 -0.64 24.91
C ALA A 36 15.98 -0.07 24.47
N LEU A 37 16.56 0.85 25.25
CA LEU A 37 17.90 1.38 24.97
C LEU A 37 18.99 0.29 25.11
N GLU A 38 18.85 -0.62 26.07
CA GLU A 38 19.74 -1.77 26.25
C GLU A 38 19.67 -2.74 25.05
N VAL A 39 18.45 -3.05 24.59
CA VAL A 39 18.23 -3.86 23.38
C VAL A 39 18.83 -3.17 22.15
N GLN A 40 18.64 -1.86 21.99
CA GLN A 40 19.24 -1.09 20.91
C GLN A 40 20.78 -1.14 20.95
N ALA A 41 21.39 -1.07 22.14
CA ALA A 41 22.84 -1.19 22.29
C ALA A 41 23.35 -2.56 21.84
N VAL A 42 22.66 -3.65 22.20
CA VAL A 42 23.00 -5.02 21.77
C VAL A 42 22.83 -5.19 20.26
N ALA A 43 21.72 -4.70 19.68
CA ALA A 43 21.48 -4.74 18.24
C ALA A 43 22.54 -3.93 17.48
N ALA A 44 22.81 -2.69 17.90
CA ALA A 44 23.80 -1.85 17.26
C ALA A 44 25.21 -2.46 17.31
N ARG A 45 25.58 -3.06 18.45
CA ARG A 45 26.85 -3.78 18.62
C ARG A 45 26.97 -4.97 17.68
N SER A 46 25.93 -5.79 17.62
CA SER A 46 25.91 -7.01 16.80
C SER A 46 26.04 -6.67 15.32
N TYR A 47 25.25 -5.70 14.84
CA TYR A 47 25.34 -5.17 13.49
C TYR A 47 26.75 -4.68 13.14
N ALA A 48 27.34 -3.81 13.96
CA ALA A 48 28.66 -3.22 13.69
C ALA A 48 29.80 -4.27 13.70
N LEU A 49 29.65 -5.35 14.47
CA LEU A 49 30.61 -6.45 14.51
C LEU A 49 30.44 -7.45 13.36
N ALA A 50 29.21 -7.65 12.88
CA ALA A 50 28.90 -8.50 11.74
C ALA A 50 29.25 -7.85 10.38
N GLU A 51 29.27 -6.51 10.32
CA GLU A 51 29.56 -5.79 9.08
C GLU A 51 31.04 -5.89 8.63
N VAL A 52 31.22 -6.17 7.34
CA VAL A 52 32.50 -6.10 6.63
C VAL A 52 32.28 -5.39 5.29
N ARG A 53 32.04 -4.08 5.35
CA ARG A 53 31.55 -3.32 4.19
C ARG A 53 32.63 -2.89 3.21
N TYR A 54 33.81 -2.53 3.73
CA TYR A 54 34.92 -2.03 2.93
C TYR A 54 36.25 -2.64 3.38
N GLY A 55 37.20 -2.77 2.45
CA GLY A 55 38.56 -3.20 2.81
C GLY A 55 39.30 -2.24 3.76
N TYR A 56 38.80 -1.02 3.95
CA TYR A 56 39.40 0.01 4.82
C TYR A 56 38.55 0.38 6.05
N ALA A 57 37.31 -0.11 6.16
CA ALA A 57 36.39 0.22 7.25
C ALA A 57 35.31 -0.86 7.41
N LYS A 58 34.95 -1.18 8.65
CA LYS A 58 33.90 -2.16 8.96
C LYS A 58 32.51 -1.67 8.56
N THR A 59 32.19 -0.42 8.87
CA THR A 59 30.86 0.20 8.69
C THR A 59 30.99 1.62 8.08
N CYS A 60 29.87 2.33 7.95
CA CYS A 60 29.76 3.74 7.56
C CYS A 60 28.99 4.55 8.62
N ASP A 61 29.00 5.88 8.49
CA ASP A 61 28.47 6.85 9.46
C ASP A 61 27.10 7.45 9.08
N THR A 62 26.40 6.83 8.12
CA THR A 62 25.11 7.32 7.61
C THR A 62 24.02 6.26 7.79
N ILE A 63 22.77 6.63 7.51
CA ILE A 63 21.60 5.74 7.48
C ILE A 63 21.73 4.51 6.57
N ARG A 64 22.78 4.43 5.74
CA ARG A 64 23.11 3.22 4.95
C ARG A 64 23.72 2.10 5.82
N CYS A 65 24.18 2.45 7.01
CA CYS A 65 24.70 1.54 8.02
C CYS A 65 24.00 1.87 9.34
N GLN A 66 24.67 2.67 10.19
CA GLN A 66 24.10 3.26 11.41
C GLN A 66 24.58 4.70 11.50
N VAL A 67 23.74 5.56 12.06
CA VAL A 67 24.06 6.98 12.25
C VAL A 67 25.13 7.10 13.32
N TYR A 68 26.32 7.55 12.91
CA TYR A 68 27.43 7.84 13.81
C TYR A 68 27.82 9.30 13.70
N SER A 69 27.38 10.11 14.66
CA SER A 69 27.62 11.55 14.69
C SER A 69 28.93 11.94 15.40
N GLY A 70 29.70 10.96 15.88
CA GLY A 70 30.82 11.16 16.78
C GLY A 70 30.37 11.56 18.20
N ARG A 71 31.33 11.93 19.04
CA ARG A 71 31.06 12.34 20.43
C ARG A 71 30.37 13.71 20.53
N ARG A 72 30.80 14.66 19.70
CA ARG A 72 30.37 16.06 19.75
C ARG A 72 30.40 16.65 18.34
N SER A 73 29.40 17.45 18.02
CA SER A 73 29.42 18.31 16.83
C SER A 73 29.69 19.76 17.20
N ARG A 74 30.25 20.51 16.25
CA ARG A 74 30.52 21.94 16.40
C ARG A 74 30.17 22.69 15.11
N ARG A 75 29.46 23.80 15.24
CA ARG A 75 29.19 24.76 14.16
C ARG A 75 29.53 26.17 14.65
N GLY A 76 30.63 26.73 14.15
CA GLY A 76 31.14 28.02 14.64
C GLY A 76 31.53 27.96 16.12
N SER A 77 30.91 28.81 16.94
CA SER A 77 31.08 28.81 18.41
C SER A 77 30.18 27.81 19.14
N GLU A 78 29.15 27.29 18.48
CA GLU A 78 28.21 26.35 19.08
C GLU A 78 28.76 24.93 18.98
N GLY A 79 28.58 24.14 20.03
CA GLY A 79 28.86 22.71 19.97
C GLY A 79 28.05 21.95 21.00
N TRP A 80 27.58 20.77 20.62
CA TRP A 80 26.66 19.94 21.39
C TRP A 80 27.17 18.51 21.42
N ASP A 81 27.03 17.87 22.57
CA ASP A 81 27.41 16.48 22.77
C ASP A 81 26.29 15.57 22.25
N HIS A 82 26.66 14.46 21.62
CA HIS A 82 25.71 13.46 21.10
C HIS A 82 25.53 12.29 22.08
N GLU A 83 26.46 12.11 23.00
CA GLU A 83 26.40 11.09 24.05
C GLU A 83 25.46 11.56 25.18
N THR A 84 24.61 10.66 25.70
CA THR A 84 23.71 10.97 26.83
C THR A 84 23.92 9.98 27.98
N ALA A 85 23.67 10.41 29.21
CA ALA A 85 23.87 9.55 30.38
C ALA A 85 22.99 8.29 30.35
N ALA A 86 21.75 8.40 29.87
CA ALA A 86 20.80 7.28 29.80
C ALA A 86 21.26 6.21 28.79
N THR A 87 21.69 6.62 27.60
CA THR A 87 22.22 5.69 26.59
C THR A 87 23.59 5.15 26.97
N ASP A 88 24.44 5.94 27.63
CA ASP A 88 25.74 5.48 28.14
C ASP A 88 25.56 4.39 29.21
N ALA A 89 24.55 4.53 30.08
CA ALA A 89 24.19 3.51 31.05
C ALA A 89 23.73 2.21 30.37
N ALA A 90 22.92 2.29 29.32
CA ALA A 90 22.47 1.13 28.54
C ALA A 90 23.64 0.41 27.83
N VAL A 91 24.56 1.18 27.23
CA VAL A 91 25.77 0.65 26.59
C VAL A 91 26.64 -0.07 27.63
N ALA A 92 26.85 0.53 28.80
CA ALA A 92 27.65 -0.05 29.87
C ALA A 92 27.01 -1.32 30.47
N ALA A 93 25.69 -1.32 30.69
CA ALA A 93 24.95 -2.46 31.24
C ALA A 93 24.99 -3.69 30.32
N THR A 94 25.10 -3.47 29.00
CA THR A 94 25.12 -4.52 27.98
C THR A 94 26.50 -4.76 27.37
N ALA A 95 27.57 -4.29 28.02
CA ALA A 95 28.92 -4.35 27.48
C ALA A 95 29.30 -5.78 27.05
N GLY A 96 29.74 -5.91 25.79
CA GLY A 96 30.11 -7.21 25.20
C GLY A 96 28.95 -8.16 24.85
N MET A 97 27.69 -7.81 25.15
CA MET A 97 26.54 -8.62 24.76
C MET A 97 26.21 -8.41 23.29
N VAL A 98 26.02 -9.53 22.58
CA VAL A 98 25.70 -9.58 21.14
C VAL A 98 24.63 -10.64 20.86
N ARG A 99 23.92 -10.47 19.75
CA ARG A 99 23.03 -11.50 19.22
C ARG A 99 23.84 -12.48 18.37
N LEU A 100 23.67 -13.77 18.66
CA LEU A 100 24.24 -14.85 17.87
C LEU A 100 23.14 -15.63 17.15
N GLN A 101 23.48 -16.15 15.97
CA GLN A 101 22.74 -17.14 15.21
C GLN A 101 23.76 -18.18 14.74
N ASP A 102 23.52 -19.45 15.07
CA ASP A 102 24.42 -20.56 14.76
C ASP A 102 25.88 -20.34 15.18
N GLY A 103 26.07 -19.67 16.32
CA GLY A 103 27.38 -19.36 16.90
C GLY A 103 28.12 -18.19 16.25
N VAL A 104 27.53 -17.52 15.26
CA VAL A 104 28.07 -16.34 14.57
C VAL A 104 27.32 -15.08 15.00
N VAL A 105 28.01 -13.95 15.09
CA VAL A 105 27.38 -12.66 15.39
C VAL A 105 26.41 -12.30 14.26
N SER A 106 25.15 -12.08 14.61
CA SER A 106 24.09 -11.80 13.65
C SER A 106 24.10 -10.35 13.19
N ARG A 107 23.73 -10.15 11.91
CA ARG A 107 23.39 -8.83 11.38
C ARG A 107 21.98 -8.45 11.83
N THR A 108 21.89 -7.66 12.89
CA THR A 108 20.61 -7.23 13.48
C THR A 108 20.18 -5.89 12.90
N GLU A 109 19.50 -5.93 11.75
CA GLU A 109 18.82 -4.77 11.18
C GLU A 109 17.70 -4.28 12.12
N PHE A 110 17.45 -2.98 12.16
CA PHE A 110 16.38 -2.36 12.93
C PHE A 110 15.76 -1.19 12.15
N SER A 111 14.52 -0.83 12.49
CA SER A 111 13.80 0.29 11.90
C SER A 111 12.98 1.03 12.95
N ALA A 112 12.58 2.26 12.65
CA ALA A 112 11.75 3.07 13.54
C ALA A 112 10.34 2.49 13.75
N SER A 113 9.83 1.77 12.73
CA SER A 113 8.54 1.10 12.74
C SER A 113 8.56 -0.05 11.73
N THR A 114 7.77 -1.09 12.00
CA THR A 114 7.64 -2.30 11.18
C THR A 114 6.34 -2.33 10.37
N GLY A 115 5.37 -1.45 10.64
CA GLY A 115 4.03 -1.51 10.06
C GLY A 115 3.15 -2.62 10.64
N GLY A 116 3.56 -3.25 11.75
CA GLY A 116 2.86 -4.35 12.41
C GLY A 116 3.43 -5.75 12.10
N HIS A 117 4.39 -5.85 11.19
CA HIS A 117 5.06 -7.12 10.88
C HIS A 117 6.47 -6.89 10.31
N THR A 118 7.47 -7.61 10.80
CA THR A 118 8.83 -7.55 10.27
C THR A 118 8.96 -8.30 8.94
N ILE A 119 9.92 -7.92 8.10
CA ILE A 119 10.24 -8.68 6.88
C ILE A 119 10.98 -9.97 7.21
N THR A 120 10.90 -10.95 6.32
CA THR A 120 11.80 -12.11 6.36
C THR A 120 13.11 -11.76 5.65
N ALA A 121 14.23 -11.94 6.35
CA ALA A 121 15.58 -11.84 5.81
C ALA A 121 16.45 -12.94 6.45
N ASP A 122 17.53 -12.58 7.16
CA ASP A 122 18.33 -13.53 7.96
C ASP A 122 17.53 -14.13 9.13
N PHE A 123 16.51 -13.39 9.59
CA PHE A 123 15.51 -13.83 10.54
C PHE A 123 14.16 -13.99 9.84
N THR A 124 13.39 -14.98 10.26
CA THR A 124 11.99 -15.12 9.84
C THR A 124 11.19 -13.91 10.32
N GLY A 125 10.43 -13.30 9.42
CA GLY A 125 9.53 -12.20 9.75
C GLY A 125 8.44 -12.66 10.72
N VAL A 126 8.10 -11.80 11.66
CA VAL A 126 7.10 -12.08 12.71
C VAL A 126 6.17 -10.89 12.89
N PRO A 127 4.93 -11.12 13.35
CA PRO A 127 4.05 -10.06 13.80
C PRO A 127 4.72 -9.23 14.91
N ASP A 128 4.58 -7.92 14.84
CA ASP A 128 5.15 -6.97 15.79
C ASP A 128 4.03 -6.22 16.52
N ALA A 129 3.63 -6.78 17.66
CA ALA A 129 2.60 -6.18 18.52
C ALA A 129 3.05 -4.86 19.18
N GLY A 130 4.34 -4.52 19.11
CA GLY A 130 4.89 -3.26 19.63
C GLY A 130 4.77 -2.09 18.66
N ASP A 131 4.31 -2.32 17.43
CA ASP A 131 4.30 -1.31 16.37
C ASP A 131 2.97 -0.55 16.24
N ASP A 132 1.83 -1.26 16.19
CA ASP A 132 0.48 -0.63 16.16
C ASP A 132 0.05 -0.20 17.57
N VAL A 133 0.75 0.82 18.07
CA VAL A 133 0.46 1.45 19.36
C VAL A 133 0.28 2.95 19.17
N SER A 134 -0.57 3.56 19.98
CA SER A 134 -0.94 4.99 19.83
C SER A 134 0.22 5.97 19.96
N ILE A 135 1.31 5.56 20.62
CA ILE A 135 2.53 6.38 20.76
C ILE A 135 3.43 6.33 19.53
N ASN A 136 3.26 5.36 18.62
CA ASN A 136 4.05 5.26 17.40
C ASN A 136 3.50 6.22 16.32
N PRO A 137 4.19 7.34 16.03
CA PRO A 137 3.65 8.38 15.16
C PRO A 137 3.80 8.04 13.67
N VAL A 138 4.45 6.91 13.35
CA VAL A 138 4.80 6.52 11.97
C VAL A 138 4.29 5.14 11.59
N HIS A 139 3.53 4.47 12.47
CA HIS A 139 2.85 3.21 12.15
C HIS A 139 1.88 3.40 10.96
N ARG A 140 1.00 4.40 11.05
CA ARG A 140 0.15 4.85 9.95
C ARG A 140 0.66 6.20 9.42
N TRP A 141 0.71 6.32 8.11
CA TRP A 141 1.17 7.52 7.44
C TRP A 141 0.46 7.70 6.10
N THR A 142 0.37 8.95 5.67
CA THR A 142 -0.11 9.34 4.34
C THR A 142 0.92 10.29 3.75
N ASP A 143 1.12 10.20 2.43
CA ASP A 143 1.94 11.12 1.67
C ASP A 143 1.25 11.44 0.35
N GLU A 144 1.44 12.65 -0.16
CA GLU A 144 0.84 13.13 -1.41
C GLU A 144 1.96 13.36 -2.44
N ILE A 145 1.86 12.69 -3.58
CA ILE A 145 2.83 12.80 -4.67
C ILE A 145 2.09 13.30 -5.91
N ASP A 146 2.65 14.33 -6.54
CA ASP A 146 2.19 14.79 -7.85
C ASP A 146 2.29 13.67 -8.89
N VAL A 147 1.18 13.34 -9.53
CA VAL A 147 1.12 12.26 -10.51
C VAL A 147 2.00 12.54 -11.75
N GLU A 148 2.16 13.80 -12.15
CA GLU A 148 3.02 14.16 -13.29
C GLU A 148 4.48 13.80 -12.97
N ARG A 149 4.91 14.05 -11.73
CA ARG A 149 6.23 13.63 -11.24
C ARG A 149 6.40 12.11 -11.26
N VAL A 150 5.34 11.34 -10.99
CA VAL A 150 5.40 9.87 -11.09
C VAL A 150 5.57 9.44 -12.54
N GLY A 151 4.81 10.01 -13.48
CA GLY A 151 4.94 9.73 -14.91
C GLY A 151 6.36 10.02 -15.42
N ASP A 152 6.87 11.22 -15.13
CA ASP A 152 8.21 11.66 -15.54
C ASP A 152 9.33 10.76 -15.00
N ALA A 153 9.25 10.35 -13.73
CA ALA A 153 10.28 9.51 -13.09
C ALA A 153 10.47 8.14 -13.78
N PHE A 154 9.44 7.65 -14.47
CA PHE A 154 9.48 6.38 -15.20
C PHE A 154 9.38 6.52 -16.72
N GLY A 155 9.41 7.75 -17.24
CA GLY A 155 9.34 8.02 -18.68
C GLY A 155 7.98 7.68 -19.29
N LEU A 156 6.91 7.86 -18.53
CA LEU A 156 5.53 7.65 -18.97
C LEU A 156 4.85 8.98 -19.26
N GLY A 157 3.83 8.95 -20.12
CA GLY A 157 2.92 10.09 -20.31
C GLY A 157 1.95 10.26 -19.14
N ALA A 158 0.84 10.94 -19.41
CA ALA A 158 -0.22 11.13 -18.42
C ALA A 158 -0.71 9.78 -17.87
N LEU A 159 -0.49 9.56 -16.57
CA LEU A 159 -1.03 8.40 -15.87
C LEU A 159 -2.54 8.53 -15.73
N TYR A 160 -3.23 7.40 -15.66
CA TYR A 160 -4.64 7.36 -15.27
C TYR A 160 -4.89 6.42 -14.09
N GLU A 161 -3.96 5.51 -13.78
CA GLU A 161 -4.08 4.60 -12.65
C GLU A 161 -2.69 4.15 -12.15
N ILE A 162 -2.58 4.01 -10.83
CA ILE A 162 -1.44 3.40 -10.15
C ILE A 162 -1.98 2.36 -9.18
N GLU A 163 -1.58 1.10 -9.37
CA GLU A 163 -2.11 -0.03 -8.61
C GLU A 163 -0.98 -0.84 -7.96
N VAL A 164 -1.16 -1.25 -6.71
CA VAL A 164 -0.31 -2.28 -6.08
C VAL A 164 -0.84 -3.64 -6.53
N ILE A 165 -0.11 -4.31 -7.41
CA ILE A 165 -0.57 -5.54 -8.07
C ILE A 165 -0.05 -6.83 -7.41
N ASP A 166 0.99 -6.73 -6.56
CA ASP A 166 1.51 -7.84 -5.78
C ASP A 166 1.98 -7.38 -4.40
N ARG A 167 1.77 -8.24 -3.38
CA ARG A 167 2.09 -7.95 -1.98
C ARG A 167 2.70 -9.16 -1.28
N ASP A 168 3.48 -8.89 -0.23
CA ASP A 168 4.21 -9.94 0.49
C ASP A 168 3.33 -10.82 1.40
N GLY A 169 2.06 -10.45 1.61
CA GLY A 169 1.07 -11.25 2.34
C GLY A 169 1.13 -11.12 3.86
N PHE A 170 1.94 -10.21 4.40
CA PHE A 170 2.15 -10.10 5.85
C PHE A 170 1.45 -8.87 6.46
N GLY A 171 0.49 -9.11 7.36
CA GLY A 171 -0.18 -8.06 8.13
C GLY A 171 -1.34 -7.37 7.39
N ASP A 172 -1.65 -6.15 7.81
CA ASP A 172 -2.74 -5.33 7.25
C ASP A 172 -2.55 -5.03 5.75
N ASP A 173 -3.66 -4.80 5.04
CA ASP A 173 -3.71 -4.50 3.61
C ASP A 173 -3.06 -5.56 2.70
N GLY A 174 -2.82 -6.78 3.20
CA GLY A 174 -2.08 -7.81 2.50
C GLY A 174 -0.56 -7.60 2.49
N GLY A 175 -0.06 -6.65 3.28
CA GLY A 175 1.37 -6.43 3.49
C GLY A 175 2.03 -5.43 2.55
N ARG A 176 3.37 -5.51 2.49
CA ARG A 176 4.20 -4.57 1.71
C ARG A 176 3.96 -4.75 0.22
N ALA A 177 3.98 -3.64 -0.51
CA ALA A 177 3.96 -3.63 -1.96
C ALA A 177 5.24 -4.30 -2.50
N VAL A 178 5.06 -5.39 -3.24
CA VAL A 178 6.12 -6.08 -3.98
C VAL A 178 6.22 -5.46 -5.36
N GLU A 179 5.10 -5.39 -6.09
CA GLU A 179 5.00 -4.79 -7.42
C GLU A 179 3.90 -3.72 -7.47
N VAL A 180 4.21 -2.63 -8.16
CA VAL A 180 3.32 -1.51 -8.44
C VAL A 180 3.26 -1.34 -9.96
N GLU A 181 2.06 -1.34 -10.53
CA GLU A 181 1.84 -1.08 -11.95
C GLU A 181 1.38 0.37 -12.15
N LEU A 182 2.06 1.08 -13.04
CA LEU A 182 1.69 2.40 -13.52
C LEU A 182 1.04 2.25 -14.89
N ARG A 183 -0.17 2.78 -15.05
CA ARG A 183 -0.92 2.71 -16.31
C ARG A 183 -1.10 4.11 -16.88
N ALA A 184 -0.61 4.31 -18.09
CA ALA A 184 -0.65 5.57 -18.82
C ALA A 184 -1.78 5.60 -19.85
N ARG A 185 -2.31 6.80 -20.11
CA ARG A 185 -3.47 7.01 -21.00
C ARG A 185 -3.22 6.64 -22.46
N ASP A 186 -1.96 6.59 -22.86
CA ASP A 186 -1.52 6.13 -24.17
C ASP A 186 -1.48 4.58 -24.29
N GLY A 187 -1.90 3.87 -23.24
CA GLY A 187 -1.91 2.41 -23.14
C GLY A 187 -0.60 1.82 -22.62
N ASN A 188 0.44 2.63 -22.40
CA ASN A 188 1.69 2.13 -21.83
C ASN A 188 1.50 1.69 -20.37
N ARG A 189 2.16 0.58 -20.02
CA ARG A 189 2.17 0.02 -18.68
C ARG A 189 3.60 -0.15 -18.22
N PHE A 190 3.85 0.13 -16.95
CA PHE A 190 5.17 -0.03 -16.35
C PHE A 190 5.05 -0.64 -14.96
N VAL A 191 5.73 -1.77 -14.74
CA VAL A 191 5.79 -2.41 -13.43
C VAL A 191 7.10 -2.02 -12.75
N VAL A 192 6.98 -1.57 -11.51
CA VAL A 192 8.11 -1.18 -10.65
C VAL A 192 7.97 -1.87 -9.30
N SER A 193 9.09 -2.27 -8.68
CA SER A 193 9.01 -2.80 -7.32
C SER A 193 8.58 -1.73 -6.33
N GLY A 194 7.75 -2.09 -5.34
CA GLY A 194 7.29 -1.15 -4.30
C GLY A 194 8.45 -0.50 -3.56
N ASP A 195 9.56 -1.22 -3.44
CA ASP A 195 10.79 -0.76 -2.80
C ASP A 195 11.56 0.28 -3.64
N ARG A 196 11.55 0.16 -4.98
CA ARG A 196 12.06 1.20 -5.88
C ARG A 196 11.14 2.41 -5.88
N PHE A 197 9.83 2.21 -5.93
CA PHE A 197 8.84 3.29 -5.84
C PHE A 197 9.03 4.11 -4.55
N ARG A 198 9.14 3.42 -3.41
CA ARG A 198 9.45 4.04 -2.11
C ARG A 198 10.70 4.92 -2.17
N ARG A 199 11.81 4.39 -2.72
CA ARG A 199 13.08 5.11 -2.81
C ARG A 199 13.02 6.32 -3.73
N GLU A 200 12.32 6.20 -4.86
CA GLU A 200 12.19 7.27 -5.86
C GLU A 200 11.43 8.48 -5.30
N PHE A 201 10.37 8.23 -4.53
CA PHE A 201 9.52 9.29 -3.99
C PHE A 201 9.77 9.65 -2.53
N GLY A 202 10.69 8.95 -1.86
CA GLY A 202 11.06 9.24 -0.47
C GLY A 202 10.02 8.80 0.57
N LEU A 203 9.23 7.77 0.24
CA LEU A 203 8.20 7.23 1.13
C LEU A 203 8.82 6.57 2.37
N ARG A 204 8.07 6.55 3.47
CA ARG A 204 8.53 5.99 4.76
C ARG A 204 8.83 4.50 4.68
N SER A 205 7.99 3.73 4.00
CA SER A 205 8.15 2.29 3.80
C SER A 205 7.58 1.88 2.44
N ASN A 206 7.83 0.64 2.02
CA ASN A 206 7.13 0.03 0.90
C ASN A 206 5.80 -0.63 1.35
N TRP A 207 5.35 -0.38 2.58
CA TRP A 207 4.03 -0.77 3.05
C TRP A 207 3.07 0.40 2.84
N PHE A 208 2.43 0.41 1.68
CA PHE A 208 1.47 1.44 1.31
C PHE A 208 0.38 0.88 0.41
N SER A 209 -0.67 1.67 0.24
CA SER A 209 -1.69 1.54 -0.79
C SER A 209 -1.72 2.85 -1.59
N VAL A 210 -2.16 2.80 -2.84
CA VAL A 210 -2.19 3.98 -3.71
C VAL A 210 -3.63 4.37 -4.00
N GLY A 211 -3.95 5.64 -3.74
CA GLY A 211 -5.27 6.22 -4.02
C GLY A 211 -5.26 7.05 -5.30
N TYR A 212 -4.83 6.47 -6.43
CA TYR A 212 -4.84 7.16 -7.72
C TYR A 212 -5.35 6.24 -8.83
N GLY A 213 -6.53 6.53 -9.33
CA GLY A 213 -7.20 5.75 -10.38
C GLY A 213 -8.61 6.24 -10.64
N PRO A 214 -9.30 5.63 -11.62
CA PRO A 214 -10.73 5.86 -11.84
C PRO A 214 -11.53 5.62 -10.55
N PRO A 215 -12.39 6.55 -10.12
CA PRO A 215 -13.17 6.37 -8.91
C PRO A 215 -14.16 5.21 -9.07
N ASP A 216 -14.50 4.56 -7.96
CA ASP A 216 -15.62 3.61 -7.92
C ASP A 216 -16.93 4.39 -7.72
N ALA A 217 -17.78 4.41 -8.74
CA ALA A 217 -19.08 5.06 -8.77
C ALA A 217 -20.22 4.15 -8.29
N GLY A 218 -19.90 3.07 -7.57
CA GLY A 218 -20.89 2.11 -7.08
C GLY A 218 -21.93 2.74 -6.17
N THR A 219 -21.53 3.64 -5.25
CA THR A 219 -22.44 4.29 -4.29
C THR A 219 -22.82 5.71 -4.67
N ALA A 220 -21.98 6.42 -5.42
CA ALA A 220 -22.24 7.77 -5.88
C ALA A 220 -21.48 8.05 -7.18
N PHE A 221 -22.14 8.70 -8.13
CA PHE A 221 -21.48 9.16 -9.35
C PHE A 221 -20.56 10.35 -9.06
N PRO A 222 -19.38 10.43 -9.69
CA PRO A 222 -18.45 11.54 -9.53
C PRO A 222 -19.03 12.85 -10.08
N ASP A 223 -18.88 13.93 -9.32
CA ASP A 223 -19.20 15.32 -9.72
C ASP A 223 -17.98 16.22 -9.43
N PRO A 224 -17.34 16.83 -10.46
CA PRO A 224 -17.70 16.78 -11.87
C PRO A 224 -17.47 15.41 -12.52
N GLN A 225 -18.09 15.20 -13.68
CA GLN A 225 -17.88 14.00 -14.50
C GLN A 225 -16.40 13.83 -14.86
N VAL A 226 -15.93 12.58 -14.82
CA VAL A 226 -14.55 12.16 -15.11
C VAL A 226 -14.48 11.34 -16.39
N ASP A 227 -13.31 11.22 -17.01
CA ASP A 227 -13.15 10.46 -18.27
C ASP A 227 -13.52 8.98 -18.14
N GLU A 228 -13.23 8.37 -16.99
CA GLU A 228 -13.53 6.99 -16.63
C GLU A 228 -13.92 6.93 -15.15
N TYR A 229 -14.98 6.19 -14.84
CA TYR A 229 -15.20 5.64 -13.51
C TYR A 229 -15.46 4.14 -13.62
N ARG A 230 -15.39 3.44 -12.50
CA ARG A 230 -15.67 2.00 -12.41
C ARG A 230 -16.86 1.76 -11.51
N VAL A 231 -17.53 0.63 -11.69
CA VAL A 231 -18.58 0.19 -10.78
C VAL A 231 -18.28 -1.24 -10.37
N THR A 232 -18.08 -1.44 -9.07
CA THR A 232 -17.92 -2.78 -8.52
C THR A 232 -19.24 -3.31 -7.97
N SER A 233 -19.77 -4.35 -8.59
CA SER A 233 -20.94 -5.09 -8.09
C SER A 233 -20.52 -6.35 -7.36
N THR A 234 -21.26 -6.68 -6.30
CA THR A 234 -21.08 -7.92 -5.53
C THR A 234 -22.10 -8.99 -5.92
N PHE A 235 -21.66 -10.24 -5.96
CA PHE A 235 -22.51 -11.39 -6.32
C PHE A 235 -22.33 -12.55 -5.32
N THR A 236 -23.39 -13.34 -5.17
CA THR A 236 -23.25 -14.70 -4.65
C THR A 236 -22.53 -15.55 -5.70
N VAL A 237 -21.88 -16.64 -5.26
CA VAL A 237 -21.22 -17.58 -6.18
C VAL A 237 -22.20 -18.12 -7.24
N GLU A 238 -23.45 -18.36 -6.85
CA GLU A 238 -24.48 -18.85 -7.77
C GLU A 238 -24.92 -17.79 -8.77
N ASP A 239 -25.15 -16.55 -8.33
CA ASP A 239 -25.54 -15.46 -9.22
C ASP A 239 -24.42 -15.13 -10.21
N LEU A 240 -23.17 -15.10 -9.76
CA LEU A 240 -22.03 -14.88 -10.64
C LEU A 240 -21.91 -15.99 -11.68
N ALA A 241 -22.15 -17.25 -11.31
CA ALA A 241 -22.15 -18.35 -12.25
C ALA A 241 -23.23 -18.20 -13.34
N ARG A 242 -24.42 -17.70 -12.98
CA ARG A 242 -25.50 -17.41 -13.96
C ARG A 242 -25.13 -16.27 -14.90
N VAL A 243 -24.56 -15.19 -14.36
CA VAL A 243 -24.08 -14.05 -15.16
C VAL A 243 -22.98 -14.51 -16.11
N THR A 244 -22.03 -15.30 -15.63
CA THR A 244 -20.93 -15.87 -16.43
C THR A 244 -21.48 -16.73 -17.57
N ALA A 245 -22.39 -17.66 -17.28
CA ALA A 245 -23.00 -18.52 -18.31
C ALA A 245 -23.86 -17.75 -19.34
N ALA A 246 -24.37 -16.57 -19.00
CA ALA A 246 -25.07 -15.68 -19.93
C ALA A 246 -24.08 -14.88 -20.78
N ALA A 247 -23.01 -14.37 -20.18
CA ALA A 247 -21.92 -13.67 -20.86
C ALA A 247 -21.22 -14.59 -21.88
N ASP A 248 -20.88 -15.81 -21.47
CA ASP A 248 -20.26 -16.84 -22.33
C ASP A 248 -21.12 -17.16 -23.55
N HIS A 249 -22.46 -17.17 -23.40
CA HIS A 249 -23.37 -17.43 -24.50
C HIS A 249 -23.36 -16.32 -25.56
N LEU A 250 -23.06 -15.09 -25.16
CA LEU A 250 -22.89 -13.95 -26.07
C LEU A 250 -21.43 -13.71 -26.46
N GLU A 251 -20.52 -14.61 -26.09
CA GLU A 251 -19.07 -14.49 -26.33
C GLU A 251 -18.47 -13.19 -25.73
N MET A 252 -18.98 -12.78 -24.56
CA MET A 252 -18.55 -11.59 -23.83
C MET A 252 -17.84 -11.95 -22.53
N THR A 253 -16.91 -11.11 -22.10
CA THR A 253 -16.48 -11.09 -20.70
C THR A 253 -17.60 -10.61 -19.79
N VAL A 254 -17.53 -10.93 -18.49
CA VAL A 254 -18.56 -10.46 -17.53
C VAL A 254 -18.66 -8.93 -17.51
N PRO A 255 -17.58 -8.13 -17.48
CA PRO A 255 -17.69 -6.67 -17.54
C PRO A 255 -18.34 -6.15 -18.83
N GLU A 256 -18.01 -6.73 -19.99
CA GLU A 256 -18.65 -6.38 -21.26
C GLU A 256 -20.15 -6.67 -21.24
N PHE A 257 -20.53 -7.82 -20.68
CA PHE A 257 -21.93 -8.22 -20.52
C PHE A 257 -22.69 -7.28 -19.58
N GLN A 258 -22.11 -6.88 -18.45
CA GLN A 258 -22.72 -5.91 -17.53
C GLN A 258 -22.97 -4.57 -18.22
N ARG A 259 -21.96 -4.04 -18.93
CA ARG A 259 -22.08 -2.81 -19.71
C ARG A 259 -23.12 -2.93 -20.82
N ALA A 260 -23.19 -4.06 -21.53
CA ALA A 260 -24.22 -4.32 -22.52
C ALA A 260 -25.64 -4.31 -21.90
N GLY A 261 -25.79 -4.87 -20.70
CA GLY A 261 -27.05 -4.84 -19.95
C GLY A 261 -27.52 -3.41 -19.68
N VAL A 262 -26.60 -2.55 -19.23
CA VAL A 262 -26.89 -1.12 -19.01
C VAL A 262 -27.38 -0.45 -20.29
N TRP A 263 -26.71 -0.67 -21.41
CA TRP A 263 -27.13 -0.14 -22.71
C TRP A 263 -28.50 -0.64 -23.14
N VAL A 264 -28.80 -1.93 -22.93
CA VAL A 264 -30.13 -2.50 -23.22
C VAL A 264 -31.21 -1.78 -22.42
N VAL A 265 -31.03 -1.61 -21.11
CA VAL A 265 -32.01 -0.90 -20.28
C VAL A 265 -32.11 0.58 -20.66
N ALA A 266 -30.99 1.28 -20.85
CA ALA A 266 -30.97 2.68 -21.28
C ALA A 266 -31.67 2.90 -22.63
N PHE A 267 -31.51 1.95 -23.57
CA PHE A 267 -32.21 1.94 -24.85
C PHE A 267 -33.72 1.74 -24.66
N LEU A 268 -34.14 0.75 -23.88
CA LEU A 268 -35.56 0.52 -23.57
C LEU A 268 -36.21 1.73 -22.90
N LEU A 269 -35.50 2.38 -21.97
CA LEU A 269 -35.93 3.63 -21.35
C LEU A 269 -36.08 4.77 -22.36
N SER A 270 -35.28 4.78 -23.43
CA SER A 270 -35.41 5.77 -24.51
C SER A 270 -36.64 5.53 -25.39
N LEU A 271 -37.14 4.30 -25.47
CA LEU A 271 -38.30 3.93 -26.28
C LEU A 271 -39.63 4.10 -25.54
N SER A 272 -39.65 3.99 -24.22
CA SER A 272 -40.89 4.05 -23.43
C SER A 272 -41.28 5.51 -23.12
N SER A 273 -42.52 5.89 -23.41
CA SER A 273 -43.12 7.16 -22.94
C SER A 273 -44.23 6.87 -21.92
N GLY A 274 -44.04 7.20 -20.64
CA GLY A 274 -45.06 7.04 -19.59
C GLY A 274 -44.49 7.02 -18.17
N GLU A 275 -45.37 7.07 -17.16
CA GLU A 275 -45.02 6.78 -15.75
C GLU A 275 -44.56 5.32 -15.62
N ARG A 276 -43.54 5.09 -14.80
CA ARG A 276 -42.90 3.79 -14.62
C ARG A 276 -43.05 3.33 -13.18
N ASP A 277 -43.34 2.05 -13.01
CA ASP A 277 -43.37 1.44 -11.69
C ASP A 277 -41.95 1.33 -11.12
N PRO A 278 -41.81 1.37 -9.78
CA PRO A 278 -40.53 1.12 -9.13
C PRO A 278 -40.00 -0.26 -9.50
N LEU A 279 -38.69 -0.36 -9.78
CA LEU A 279 -38.04 -1.65 -9.99
C LEU A 279 -37.66 -2.28 -8.64
N GLU A 280 -37.80 -3.59 -8.57
CA GLU A 280 -37.23 -4.38 -7.49
C GLU A 280 -35.70 -4.46 -7.69
N VAL A 281 -34.96 -3.94 -6.72
CA VAL A 281 -33.50 -3.92 -6.75
C VAL A 281 -32.98 -5.25 -6.22
N PRO A 282 -32.19 -6.01 -6.99
CA PRO A 282 -31.54 -7.22 -6.48
C PRO A 282 -30.71 -6.90 -5.24
N ALA A 283 -30.77 -7.77 -4.23
CA ALA A 283 -29.96 -7.58 -3.05
C ALA A 283 -28.47 -7.72 -3.41
N GLN A 284 -27.66 -6.73 -3.06
CA GLN A 284 -26.20 -6.79 -3.15
C GLN A 284 -25.67 -7.75 -2.09
N THR A 285 -25.71 -9.04 -2.40
CA THR A 285 -25.38 -10.12 -1.48
C THR A 285 -24.26 -10.95 -2.07
N GLY A 286 -23.26 -11.30 -1.24
CA GLY A 286 -22.14 -12.15 -1.62
C GLY A 286 -20.77 -11.45 -1.62
N THR A 287 -19.72 -12.27 -1.68
CA THR A 287 -18.32 -11.84 -1.55
C THR A 287 -17.61 -11.73 -2.89
N GLU A 288 -18.17 -12.29 -3.95
CA GLU A 288 -17.58 -12.22 -5.28
C GLU A 288 -17.75 -10.81 -5.84
N ARG A 289 -16.69 -10.25 -6.43
CA ARG A 289 -16.68 -8.87 -6.92
C ARG A 289 -16.36 -8.86 -8.41
N VAL A 290 -17.14 -8.09 -9.17
CA VAL A 290 -16.83 -7.78 -10.57
C VAL A 290 -16.82 -6.28 -10.72
N THR A 291 -15.73 -5.75 -11.28
CA THR A 291 -15.54 -4.32 -11.54
C THR A 291 -15.61 -4.06 -13.04
N THR A 292 -16.46 -3.11 -13.42
CA THR A 292 -16.70 -2.75 -14.83
C THR A 292 -16.40 -1.27 -15.05
N ALA A 293 -15.67 -0.97 -16.12
CA ALA A 293 -15.30 0.40 -16.49
C ALA A 293 -16.37 1.05 -17.39
N TYR A 294 -16.66 2.32 -17.10
CA TYR A 294 -17.60 3.17 -17.85
C TYR A 294 -16.87 4.42 -18.35
N MET A 295 -16.74 4.52 -19.67
CA MET A 295 -16.02 5.61 -20.32
C MET A 295 -16.99 6.74 -20.67
N ALA A 296 -16.63 7.99 -20.37
CA ALA A 296 -17.43 9.15 -20.73
C ALA A 296 -17.51 9.33 -22.26
N ALA A 297 -16.39 9.08 -22.96
CA ALA A 297 -16.28 9.25 -24.41
C ALA A 297 -17.21 8.31 -25.21
N ASP A 298 -17.51 7.13 -24.68
CA ASP A 298 -18.36 6.13 -25.33
C ASP A 298 -19.85 6.30 -24.98
N GLY A 299 -20.18 7.25 -24.09
CA GLY A 299 -21.54 7.44 -23.57
C GLY A 299 -21.96 6.42 -22.51
N ASP A 300 -21.07 5.51 -22.11
CA ASP A 300 -21.33 4.48 -21.10
C ASP A 300 -21.81 5.09 -19.77
N GLN A 301 -21.14 6.17 -19.34
CA GLN A 301 -21.49 6.85 -18.10
C GLN A 301 -22.90 7.44 -18.15
N GLN A 302 -23.24 8.10 -19.27
CA GLN A 302 -24.58 8.65 -19.48
C GLN A 302 -25.65 7.55 -19.50
N ALA A 303 -25.35 6.40 -20.10
CA ALA A 303 -26.27 5.26 -20.12
C ALA A 303 -26.52 4.74 -18.70
N LEU A 304 -25.47 4.54 -17.90
CA LEU A 304 -25.62 4.06 -16.52
C LEU A 304 -26.33 5.07 -15.63
N GLU A 305 -25.92 6.33 -15.67
CA GLU A 305 -26.52 7.42 -14.89
C GLU A 305 -28.00 7.61 -15.24
N LYS A 306 -28.38 7.43 -16.51
CA LYS A 306 -29.79 7.46 -16.93
C LYS A 306 -30.59 6.33 -16.28
N VAL A 307 -30.07 5.09 -16.29
CA VAL A 307 -30.74 3.95 -15.64
C VAL A 307 -30.87 4.22 -14.13
N ALA A 308 -29.80 4.72 -13.51
CA ALA A 308 -29.78 5.02 -12.09
C ALA A 308 -30.78 6.13 -11.72
N ALA A 309 -30.79 7.24 -12.45
CA ALA A 309 -31.67 8.37 -12.19
C ALA A 309 -33.16 7.99 -12.35
N GLU A 310 -33.49 7.21 -13.38
CA GLU A 310 -34.87 6.82 -13.66
C GLU A 310 -35.50 6.01 -12.53
N TYR A 311 -34.71 5.18 -11.85
CA TYR A 311 -35.18 4.28 -10.80
C TYR A 311 -34.70 4.68 -9.40
N SER A 312 -34.08 5.85 -9.24
CA SER A 312 -33.48 6.31 -7.98
C SER A 312 -32.50 5.31 -7.36
N LEU A 313 -31.62 4.75 -8.20
CA LEU A 313 -30.61 3.76 -7.83
C LEU A 313 -29.23 4.40 -7.71
N ASP A 314 -28.34 3.76 -6.96
CA ASP A 314 -26.89 4.01 -7.09
C ASP A 314 -26.30 3.29 -8.32
N GLY A 315 -25.02 3.55 -8.63
CA GLY A 315 -24.36 2.97 -9.80
C GLY A 315 -24.29 1.44 -9.75
N SER A 316 -24.02 0.87 -8.57
CA SER A 316 -23.92 -0.58 -8.38
C SER A 316 -25.26 -1.29 -8.55
N GLN A 317 -26.32 -0.70 -8.02
CA GLN A 317 -27.71 -1.17 -8.15
C GLN A 317 -28.19 -1.06 -9.60
N ALA A 318 -27.94 0.06 -10.27
CA ALA A 318 -28.31 0.26 -11.66
C ALA A 318 -27.63 -0.77 -12.58
N GLN A 319 -26.32 -1.01 -12.39
CA GLN A 319 -25.58 -2.06 -13.10
C GLN A 319 -26.18 -3.45 -12.84
N GLN A 320 -26.48 -3.78 -11.59
CA GLN A 320 -26.96 -5.12 -11.23
C GLN A 320 -28.37 -5.40 -11.75
N VAL A 321 -29.28 -4.42 -11.70
CA VAL A 321 -30.62 -4.49 -12.32
C VAL A 321 -30.47 -4.74 -13.81
N ALA A 322 -29.65 -3.94 -14.49
CA ALA A 322 -29.47 -4.05 -15.93
C ALA A 322 -28.84 -5.38 -16.36
N THR A 323 -27.88 -5.87 -15.56
CA THR A 323 -27.27 -7.19 -15.73
C THR A 323 -28.32 -8.30 -15.59
N THR A 324 -29.18 -8.22 -14.57
CA THR A 324 -30.24 -9.20 -14.31
C THR A 324 -31.25 -9.27 -15.46
N VAL A 325 -31.64 -8.10 -15.99
CA VAL A 325 -32.49 -8.02 -17.18
C VAL A 325 -31.84 -8.73 -18.37
N LEU A 326 -30.55 -8.50 -18.61
CA LEU A 326 -29.87 -9.15 -19.74
C LEU A 326 -29.72 -10.66 -19.54
N VAL A 327 -29.43 -11.14 -18.32
CA VAL A 327 -29.43 -12.58 -18.00
C VAL A 327 -30.78 -13.21 -18.32
N PHE A 328 -31.89 -12.55 -17.93
CA PHE A 328 -33.23 -13.02 -18.22
C PHE A 328 -33.51 -13.10 -19.73
N LEU A 329 -33.15 -12.06 -20.49
CA LEU A 329 -33.30 -12.04 -21.95
C LEU A 329 -32.49 -13.15 -22.64
N VAL A 330 -31.26 -13.39 -22.19
CA VAL A 330 -30.44 -14.52 -22.67
C VAL A 330 -31.09 -15.86 -22.34
N GLY A 331 -31.66 -16.00 -21.14
CA GLY A 331 -32.43 -17.19 -20.74
C GLY A 331 -33.63 -17.45 -21.66
N LEU A 332 -34.35 -16.40 -22.06
CA LEU A 332 -35.44 -16.51 -23.04
C LEU A 332 -34.95 -16.91 -24.44
N SER A 333 -33.81 -16.38 -24.91
CA SER A 333 -33.23 -16.78 -26.20
C SER A 333 -32.89 -18.26 -26.22
N LYS A 334 -32.20 -18.74 -25.17
CA LYS A 334 -31.84 -20.16 -25.01
C LYS A 334 -33.08 -21.05 -24.99
N ALA A 335 -34.13 -20.66 -24.28
CA ALA A 335 -35.39 -21.40 -24.24
C ALA A 335 -36.11 -21.45 -25.61
N ALA A 336 -35.93 -20.41 -26.43
CA ALA A 336 -36.45 -20.36 -27.79
C ALA A 336 -35.59 -21.13 -28.82
N GLY A 337 -34.47 -21.75 -28.38
CA GLY A 337 -33.55 -22.49 -29.25
C GLY A 337 -32.72 -21.60 -30.17
N ARG A 338 -32.51 -20.33 -29.79
CA ARG A 338 -31.75 -19.33 -30.56
C ARG A 338 -30.46 -18.94 -29.86
#